data_AF-A0A4Q5QS23-F1
#
_entry.id   AF-A0A4Q5QS23-F1
#
_cell.length_a   1.000
_cell.length_b   1.000
_cell.length_c   1.000
_cell.angle_alpha   90.00
_cell.angle_beta   90.00
_cell.angle_gamma   90.00
#
_symmetry.space_group_name_H-M   'P 1'
#
loop_
_entity.id
_entity.type
_entity.pdbx_description
1 polymer ?
#
loop_
_entity_poly.entity_id
_entity_poly.type
_entity_poly.pdbx_seq_one_letter_code
_entity_poly.pdbx_strand_id
1 'polypeptide(L)'
;MSLALDSSIKAERVTKPGIRDNNYNLPARQVFPGLFKTHNLVINAAFQGRDTLRNASFSNNFPFSRGYTAENYHHMFKLGVNYHLPLFYPDWGFASIIYFQRIRANLYYDFTRVNDFNRAGRFVAGNFRSVGTEVFFDTKWWNQQPVSFGIRYSYLLDAALQRLSPHQWGFILPLNLL
;
A
#
# COMPACT_ATOMS: atom_id res chain seq x y z
N MET A 1 18.89 -19.51 -10.28
CA MET A 1 18.24 -18.41 -9.54
C MET A 1 17.32 -17.71 -10.52
N SER A 2 16.06 -18.13 -10.59
CA SER A 2 15.10 -17.68 -11.61
C SER A 2 14.44 -16.37 -11.16
N LEU A 3 14.57 -15.30 -11.96
CA LEU A 3 13.80 -14.07 -11.77
C LEU A 3 12.34 -14.35 -12.16
N ALA A 4 11.44 -14.40 -11.18
CA ALA A 4 10.02 -14.31 -11.44
C ALA A 4 9.63 -12.83 -11.56
N LEU A 5 9.48 -12.35 -12.80
CA LEU A 5 8.64 -11.18 -13.08
C LEU A 5 7.19 -11.60 -12.82
N ASP A 6 6.63 -11.22 -11.68
CA ASP A 6 5.17 -11.20 -11.52
C ASP A 6 4.68 -9.78 -11.86
N SER A 7 4.64 -9.49 -13.16
CA SER A 7 3.94 -8.32 -13.68
C SER A 7 2.48 -8.70 -13.91
N SER A 8 1.64 -8.63 -12.88
CA SER A 8 0.20 -8.70 -13.09
C SER A 8 -0.28 -7.38 -13.74
N ILE A 9 -0.12 -7.29 -15.05
CA ILE A 9 -0.71 -6.24 -15.87
C ILE A 9 -2.20 -6.57 -15.98
N LYS A 10 -3.01 -6.09 -15.04
CA LYS A 10 -4.46 -6.10 -15.19
C LYS A 10 -4.88 -4.84 -15.94
N ALA A 11 -4.61 -4.82 -17.25
CA ALA A 11 -5.20 -3.84 -18.15
C ALA A 11 -6.66 -4.21 -18.39
N GLU A 12 -7.54 -3.84 -17.46
CA GLU A 12 -8.98 -4.05 -17.61
C GLU A 12 -9.53 -3.05 -18.62
N ARG A 13 -9.47 -3.41 -19.91
CA ARG A 13 -10.05 -2.63 -21.01
C ARG A 13 -11.53 -3.03 -21.16
N VAL A 14 -12.40 -2.46 -20.32
CA VAL A 14 -13.86 -2.65 -20.48
C VAL A 14 -14.37 -1.72 -21.58
N THR A 15 -14.16 -2.10 -22.84
CA THR A 15 -14.78 -1.43 -23.98
C THR A 15 -16.23 -1.88 -24.12
N LYS A 16 -17.17 -1.00 -23.78
CA LYS A 16 -18.53 -1.08 -24.38
C LYS A 16 -18.42 -0.71 -25.86
N PRO A 17 -19.18 -1.36 -26.77
CA PRO A 17 -19.09 -1.05 -28.20
C PRO A 17 -19.47 0.42 -28.43
N GLY A 18 -18.55 1.21 -28.99
CA GLY A 18 -18.82 2.59 -29.43
C GLY A 18 -18.28 3.74 -28.57
N ILE A 19 -17.56 3.49 -27.47
CA ILE A 19 -16.98 4.57 -26.63
C ILE A 19 -15.49 4.33 -26.37
N ARG A 20 -14.64 5.28 -26.76
CA ARG A 20 -13.20 5.30 -26.46
C ARG A 20 -12.96 5.99 -25.11
N ASP A 21 -13.22 5.30 -24.01
CA ASP A 21 -12.78 5.74 -22.68
C ASP A 21 -11.34 5.26 -22.45
N ASN A 22 -10.38 6.18 -22.37
CA ASN A 22 -8.96 5.84 -22.20
C ASN A 22 -8.53 5.97 -20.73
N ASN A 23 -8.97 5.03 -19.88
CA ASN A 23 -8.56 4.97 -18.49
C ASN A 23 -7.53 3.85 -18.30
N TYR A 24 -6.45 4.13 -17.56
CA TYR A 24 -5.43 3.15 -17.26
C TYR A 24 -4.94 3.30 -15.82
N ASN A 25 -4.67 2.17 -15.17
CA ASN A 25 -3.99 2.09 -13.89
C ASN A 25 -2.91 1.00 -14.01
N LEU A 26 -1.65 1.37 -13.80
CA LEU A 26 -0.48 0.55 -14.05
C LEU A 26 0.35 0.42 -12.76
N PRO A 27 -0.01 -0.49 -11.85
CA PRO A 27 0.82 -0.82 -10.72
C PRO A 27 2.00 -1.71 -11.15
N ALA A 28 3.17 -1.44 -10.59
CA ALA A 28 4.39 -2.22 -10.75
C ALA A 28 5.03 -2.44 -9.38
N ARG A 29 5.55 -3.65 -9.14
CA ARG A 29 6.21 -4.02 -7.89
C ARG A 29 7.43 -4.87 -8.19
N GLN A 30 8.56 -4.49 -7.62
CA GLN A 30 9.81 -5.22 -7.75
C GLN A 30 10.41 -5.50 -6.38
N VAL A 31 10.85 -6.74 -6.18
CA VAL A 31 11.52 -7.18 -4.95
C VAL A 31 13.01 -7.35 -5.23
N PHE A 32 13.83 -6.86 -4.32
CA PHE A 32 15.27 -6.96 -4.32
C PHE A 32 15.74 -7.59 -3.00
N PRO A 33 16.88 -8.31 -3.01
CA PRO A 33 17.52 -8.71 -1.77
C PRO A 33 17.86 -7.46 -0.95
N GLY A 34 17.63 -7.51 0.36
CA GLY A 34 18.00 -6.44 1.27
C GLY A 34 19.51 -6.42 1.55
N LEU A 35 19.94 -5.39 2.30
CA LEU A 35 21.35 -5.21 2.68
C LEU A 35 21.88 -6.33 3.59
N PHE A 36 21.03 -6.98 4.39
CA PHE A 36 21.40 -8.06 5.31
C PHE A 36 20.72 -9.37 4.94
N LYS A 37 21.30 -10.49 5.40
CA LYS A 37 20.68 -11.81 5.29
C LYS A 37 19.29 -11.74 5.92
N THR A 38 18.27 -12.24 5.20
CA THR A 38 16.83 -12.24 5.55
C THR A 38 16.06 -10.92 5.40
N HIS A 39 16.71 -9.83 4.99
CA HIS A 39 16.02 -8.57 4.68
C HIS A 39 15.60 -8.54 3.21
N ASN A 40 14.53 -7.82 2.89
CA ASN A 40 14.08 -7.59 1.51
C ASN A 40 13.72 -6.12 1.31
N LEU A 41 14.06 -5.62 0.12
CA LEU A 41 13.70 -4.29 -0.34
C LEU A 41 12.63 -4.45 -1.41
N VAL A 42 11.50 -3.77 -1.26
CA VAL A 42 10.40 -3.81 -2.22
C VAL A 42 10.11 -2.40 -2.69
N ILE A 43 10.23 -2.19 -4.00
CA ILE A 43 9.89 -0.94 -4.65
C ILE A 43 8.56 -1.13 -5.36
N ASN A 44 7.65 -0.18 -5.18
CA ASN A 44 6.35 -0.15 -5.81
C ASN A 44 6.20 1.16 -6.58
N ALA A 45 5.65 1.11 -7.78
CA ALA A 45 5.25 2.27 -8.55
C ALA A 45 3.81 2.09 -9.02
N ALA A 46 3.07 3.17 -9.17
CA ALA A 46 1.74 3.13 -9.77
C ALA A 46 1.49 4.40 -10.56
N PHE A 47 0.96 4.24 -11.77
CA PHE A 47 0.56 5.35 -12.64
C PHE A 47 -0.92 5.19 -12.99
N GLN A 48 -1.70 6.25 -12.77
CA GLN A 48 -3.09 6.32 -13.19
C GLN A 48 -3.28 7.51 -14.12
N GLY A 49 -4.02 7.29 -15.20
CA GLY A 49 -4.53 8.35 -16.07
C GLY A 49 -5.97 8.07 -16.47
N ARG A 50 -6.76 9.14 -16.52
CA ARG A 50 -8.21 9.06 -16.71
C ARG A 50 -8.70 10.21 -17.56
N ASP A 51 -9.61 9.91 -18.48
CA ASP A 51 -10.26 10.95 -19.28
C ASP A 51 -11.25 11.77 -18.42
N THR A 52 -11.33 13.08 -18.70
CA THR A 52 -12.18 14.07 -18.03
C THR A 52 -13.56 14.18 -18.68
N LEU A 53 -13.73 13.67 -19.89
CA LEU A 53 -14.90 13.93 -20.74
C LEU A 53 -16.24 13.41 -20.19
N ARG A 54 -16.25 12.39 -19.33
CA ARG A 54 -17.45 12.01 -18.58
C ARG A 54 -17.10 11.55 -17.17
N ASN A 55 -17.85 12.10 -16.22
CA ASN A 55 -17.83 11.83 -14.78
C ASN A 55 -18.31 10.40 -14.42
N ALA A 56 -17.82 9.40 -15.15
CA ALA A 56 -18.08 8.00 -14.84
C ALA A 56 -17.61 7.72 -13.40
N SER A 57 -18.31 6.85 -12.69
CA SER A 57 -17.95 6.44 -11.34
C SER A 57 -17.15 5.14 -11.45
N PHE A 58 -15.83 5.21 -11.68
CA PHE A 58 -14.97 4.03 -11.60
C PHE A 58 -14.42 3.89 -10.19
N SER A 59 -14.33 2.64 -9.72
CA SER A 59 -13.69 2.29 -8.46
C SER A 59 -12.22 2.73 -8.49
N ASN A 60 -11.80 3.52 -7.50
CA ASN A 60 -10.42 3.97 -7.37
C ASN A 60 -9.57 2.83 -6.77
N ASN A 61 -8.95 2.02 -7.62
CA ASN A 61 -8.02 0.96 -7.18
C ASN A 61 -6.56 1.44 -7.18
N PHE A 62 -6.32 2.75 -7.15
CA PHE A 62 -4.98 3.31 -7.06
C PHE A 62 -4.43 3.14 -5.63
N PRO A 63 -3.25 2.51 -5.44
CA PRO A 63 -2.70 2.29 -4.12
C PRO A 63 -2.09 3.58 -3.57
N PHE A 64 -2.90 4.52 -3.06
CA PHE A 64 -2.44 5.84 -2.60
C PHE A 64 -1.38 5.79 -1.48
N SER A 65 -0.72 6.92 -1.17
CA SER A 65 0.26 7.00 -0.08
C SER A 65 -0.40 6.69 1.27
N ARG A 66 0.21 5.77 2.05
CA ARG A 66 -0.36 5.30 3.31
C ARG A 66 -0.58 6.44 4.31
N GLY A 67 -1.71 6.39 5.02
CA GLY A 67 -2.09 7.38 6.03
C GLY A 67 -2.88 8.59 5.50
N TYR A 68 -2.87 8.82 4.18
CA TYR A 68 -3.74 9.83 3.55
C TYR A 68 -5.09 9.24 3.15
N THR A 69 -6.10 10.09 3.05
CA THR A 69 -7.38 9.74 2.44
C THR A 69 -7.20 9.65 0.93
N ALA A 70 -7.55 8.50 0.35
CA ALA A 70 -7.44 8.27 -1.09
C ALA A 70 -8.53 9.05 -1.83
N GLU A 71 -8.12 10.14 -2.47
CA GLU A 71 -8.98 10.93 -3.34
C GLU A 71 -8.83 10.47 -4.80
N ASN A 72 -9.90 10.59 -5.58
CA ASN A 72 -9.91 10.17 -6.98
C ASN A 72 -9.58 11.36 -7.89
N TYR A 73 -8.33 11.42 -8.37
CA TYR A 73 -7.86 12.41 -9.34
C TYR A 73 -7.66 11.77 -10.72
N HIS A 74 -7.69 12.57 -11.78
CA HIS A 74 -7.58 12.07 -13.15
C HIS A 74 -6.18 11.49 -13.45
N HIS A 75 -5.11 12.22 -13.12
CA HIS A 75 -3.73 11.77 -13.24
C HIS A 75 -3.02 11.70 -11.89
N MET A 76 -2.43 10.55 -11.60
CA MET A 76 -1.78 10.28 -10.33
C MET A 76 -0.55 9.41 -10.55
N PHE A 77 0.53 9.72 -9.84
CA PHE A 77 1.73 8.89 -9.81
C PHE A 77 2.14 8.60 -8.37
N LYS A 78 2.46 7.35 -8.08
CA LYS A 78 3.04 6.93 -6.81
C LYS A 78 4.35 6.19 -7.02
N LEU A 79 5.30 6.48 -6.14
CA LEU A 79 6.47 5.67 -5.86
C LEU A 79 6.47 5.30 -4.38
N GLY A 80 6.79 4.07 -4.03
CA GLY A 80 6.87 3.60 -2.67
C GLY A 80 8.01 2.62 -2.48
N VAL A 81 8.68 2.71 -1.33
CA VAL A 81 9.77 1.83 -0.93
C VAL A 81 9.40 1.19 0.38
N ASN A 82 9.59 -0.12 0.48
CA ASN A 82 9.35 -0.92 1.68
C ASN A 82 10.60 -1.73 1.98
N TYR A 83 10.96 -1.81 3.23
CA TYR A 83 12.12 -2.55 3.69
C TYR A 83 11.67 -3.43 4.85
N HIS A 84 11.56 -4.74 4.64
CA HIS A 84 11.13 -5.64 5.70
C HIS A 84 12.34 -6.17 6.48
N LEU A 85 12.19 -6.14 7.80
CA LEU A 85 13.18 -6.54 8.79
C LEU A 85 12.55 -7.58 9.71
N PRO A 86 13.13 -8.79 9.84
CA PRO A 86 12.78 -9.68 10.94
C PRO A 86 13.39 -9.10 12.23
N LEU A 87 12.57 -8.70 13.19
CA LEU A 87 13.07 -8.14 14.44
C LEU A 87 13.48 -9.25 15.41
N PHE A 88 12.58 -10.18 15.71
CA PHE A 88 12.85 -11.27 16.62
C PHE A 88 11.94 -12.47 16.41
N TYR A 89 12.40 -13.62 16.91
CA TYR A 89 11.74 -14.92 16.84
C TYR A 89 11.51 -15.39 18.27
N PRO A 90 10.46 -14.89 18.92
CA PRO A 90 10.18 -15.28 20.28
C PRO A 90 9.50 -16.64 20.20
N ASP A 91 10.24 -17.74 20.38
CA ASP A 91 9.67 -19.09 20.38
C ASP A 91 9.03 -19.41 21.76
N TRP A 92 8.01 -18.65 22.13
CA TRP A 92 7.29 -18.81 23.41
C TRP A 92 5.79 -18.97 23.19
N GLY A 93 5.20 -19.84 24.01
CA GLY A 93 3.76 -20.08 24.04
C GLY A 93 3.21 -19.89 25.44
N PHE A 94 1.99 -19.36 25.52
CA PHE A 94 1.23 -19.24 26.76
C PHE A 94 0.15 -20.33 26.81
N ALA A 95 0.23 -21.16 27.86
CA ALA A 95 -0.75 -22.18 28.21
C ALA A 95 -1.13 -23.16 27.07
N SER A 96 -0.24 -23.36 26.09
CA SER A 96 -0.48 -24.17 24.89
C SER A 96 -1.64 -23.67 23.99
N ILE A 97 -2.14 -22.46 24.23
CA ILE A 97 -3.26 -21.87 23.49
C ILE A 97 -2.74 -20.85 22.48
N ILE A 98 -1.80 -19.98 22.88
CA ILE A 98 -1.26 -18.93 22.01
C ILE A 98 0.24 -19.10 21.93
N TYR A 99 0.76 -19.23 20.71
CA TYR A 99 2.19 -19.25 20.42
C TYR A 99 2.56 -18.00 19.63
N PHE A 100 3.54 -17.25 20.11
CA PHE A 100 4.20 -16.23 19.29
C PHE A 100 5.29 -16.92 18.49
N GLN A 101 5.41 -16.58 17.21
CA GLN A 101 6.38 -17.22 16.31
C GLN A 101 7.40 -16.21 15.81
N ARG A 102 6.94 -15.03 15.43
CA ARG A 102 7.81 -14.04 14.79
C ARG A 102 7.25 -12.65 14.96
N ILE A 103 8.15 -11.70 15.16
CA ILE A 103 7.83 -10.29 15.08
C ILE A 103 8.66 -9.66 13.97
N ARG A 104 7.97 -9.03 13.02
CA ARG A 104 8.54 -8.46 11.80
C ARG A 104 8.24 -6.97 11.77
N ALA A 105 9.21 -6.17 11.36
CA ALA A 105 9.01 -4.78 11.01
C ALA A 105 9.03 -4.59 9.49
N ASN A 106 8.34 -3.57 9.01
CA ASN A 106 8.46 -3.05 7.67
C ASN A 106 8.59 -1.53 7.77
N LEU A 107 9.72 -1.00 7.35
CA LEU A 107 9.92 0.43 7.20
C LEU A 107 9.47 0.83 5.81
N TYR A 108 8.78 1.95 5.69
CA TYR A 108 8.34 2.41 4.39
C TYR A 108 8.40 3.90 4.18
N TYR A 109 8.50 4.26 2.92
CA TYR A 109 8.37 5.61 2.41
C TYR A 109 7.50 5.58 1.17
N ASP A 110 6.38 6.29 1.19
CA ASP A 110 5.49 6.48 0.06
C ASP A 110 5.52 7.95 -0.40
N PHE A 111 5.57 8.14 -1.70
CA PHE A 111 5.47 9.42 -2.37
C PHE A 111 4.39 9.32 -3.44
N THR A 112 3.33 10.12 -3.32
CA THR A 112 2.34 10.27 -4.39
C THR A 112 2.32 11.71 -4.85
N ARG A 113 2.40 11.94 -6.16
CA ARG A 113 2.18 13.25 -6.76
C ARG A 113 0.88 13.27 -7.52
N VAL A 114 0.13 14.33 -7.27
CA VAL A 114 -1.07 14.70 -8.00
C VAL A 114 -0.85 16.09 -8.58
N ASN A 115 -1.19 16.25 -9.86
CA ASN A 115 -1.13 17.53 -10.53
C ASN A 115 -2.32 17.64 -11.47
N ASP A 116 -3.53 17.65 -10.90
CA ASP A 116 -4.74 17.52 -11.69
C ASP A 116 -5.98 18.10 -11.03
N PHE A 117 -7.02 18.25 -11.83
CA PHE A 117 -8.35 18.57 -11.39
C PHE A 117 -8.92 17.41 -10.56
N ASN A 118 -9.59 17.75 -9.47
CA ASN A 118 -10.45 16.80 -8.78
C ASN A 118 -11.78 16.64 -9.57
N ARG A 119 -12.64 15.72 -9.11
CA ARG A 119 -13.97 15.51 -9.69
C ARG A 119 -14.86 16.77 -9.76
N ALA A 120 -14.58 17.78 -8.93
CA ALA A 120 -15.29 19.05 -8.88
C ALA A 120 -14.69 20.13 -9.79
N GLY A 121 -13.70 19.78 -10.64
CA GLY A 121 -13.05 20.73 -11.55
C GLY A 121 -12.09 21.71 -10.86
N ARG A 122 -11.72 21.47 -9.59
CA ARG A 122 -10.71 22.26 -8.88
C ARG A 122 -9.34 21.66 -9.11
N PHE A 123 -8.41 22.45 -9.63
CA PHE A 123 -7.02 22.06 -9.76
C PHE A 123 -6.39 21.81 -8.39
N VAL A 124 -5.78 20.64 -8.21
CA VAL A 124 -5.06 20.24 -7.02
C VAL A 124 -3.67 19.76 -7.45
N ALA A 125 -2.67 20.57 -7.14
CA ALA A 125 -1.27 20.18 -7.21
C ALA A 125 -0.77 19.92 -5.79
N GLY A 126 -0.31 18.70 -5.53
CA GLY A 126 0.12 18.30 -4.20
C GLY A 126 1.04 17.08 -4.23
N ASN A 127 2.02 17.09 -3.34
CA ASN A 127 2.80 15.91 -3.01
C ASN A 127 2.24 15.34 -1.72
N PHE A 128 1.91 14.06 -1.71
CA PHE A 128 1.46 13.32 -0.54
C PHE A 128 2.58 12.37 -0.17
N ARG A 129 3.40 12.77 0.80
CA ARG A 129 4.51 11.95 1.27
C ARG A 129 4.22 11.40 2.64
N SER A 130 4.44 10.11 2.82
CA SER A 130 4.36 9.48 4.14
C SER A 130 5.55 8.57 4.37
N VAL A 131 6.03 8.59 5.61
CA VAL A 131 7.07 7.70 6.11
C VAL A 131 6.51 6.98 7.32
N GLY A 132 6.83 5.72 7.50
CA GLY A 132 6.27 4.99 8.62
C GLY A 132 6.87 3.63 8.85
N THR A 133 6.28 2.95 9.81
CA THR A 133 6.68 1.62 10.24
C THR A 133 5.45 0.77 10.48
N GLU A 134 5.49 -0.46 10.00
CA GLU A 134 4.50 -1.48 10.28
C GLU A 134 5.19 -2.57 11.10
N VAL A 135 4.59 -2.95 12.22
CA VAL A 135 5.05 -4.07 13.03
C VAL A 135 4.00 -5.16 12.97
N PHE A 136 4.42 -6.37 12.61
CA PHE A 136 3.57 -7.54 12.47
C PHE A 136 3.93 -8.56 13.53
N PHE A 137 2.89 -9.15 14.11
CA PHE A 137 2.94 -10.19 15.12
C PHE A 137 2.35 -11.46 14.52
N ASP A 138 3.22 -12.44 14.28
CA ASP A 138 2.80 -13.75 13.80
C ASP A 138 2.56 -14.67 15.01
N THR A 139 1.31 -15.08 15.18
CA THR A 139 0.87 -15.93 16.29
C THR A 139 0.15 -17.18 15.78
N LYS A 140 0.09 -18.22 16.61
CA LYS A 140 -0.65 -19.45 16.33
C LYS A 140 -1.60 -19.75 17.48
N TRP A 141 -2.88 -19.84 17.19
CA TRP A 141 -3.95 -20.04 18.17
C TRP A 141 -4.42 -21.50 18.14
N TRP A 142 -4.65 -22.09 19.32
CA TRP A 142 -4.97 -23.51 19.53
C TRP A 142 -4.06 -24.48 18.79
N ASN A 143 -2.81 -24.06 18.54
CA ASN A 143 -1.84 -24.81 17.76
C ASN A 143 -2.32 -25.21 16.34
N GLN A 144 -3.36 -24.56 15.81
CA GLN A 144 -3.92 -24.85 14.49
C GLN A 144 -4.06 -23.60 13.62
N GLN A 145 -4.54 -22.48 14.17
CA GLN A 145 -4.85 -21.30 13.38
C GLN A 145 -3.69 -20.29 13.39
N PRO A 146 -2.98 -20.07 12.26
CA PRO A 146 -2.03 -18.98 12.16
C PRO A 146 -2.78 -17.65 12.05
N VAL A 147 -2.54 -16.75 13.00
CA VAL A 147 -3.11 -15.40 13.06
C VAL A 147 -1.98 -14.39 13.04
N SER A 148 -1.95 -13.56 12.00
CA SER A 148 -0.97 -12.47 11.84
C SER A 148 -1.68 -11.13 11.88
N PHE A 149 -1.39 -10.31 12.88
CA PHE A 149 -1.94 -8.96 13.00
C PHE A 149 -0.81 -7.95 13.07
N GLY A 150 -1.10 -6.69 12.78
CA GLY A 150 -0.07 -5.66 12.80
C GLY A 150 -0.56 -4.29 13.21
N ILE A 151 0.40 -3.46 13.61
CA ILE A 151 0.19 -2.05 13.92
C ILE A 151 1.01 -1.25 12.92
N ARG A 152 0.36 -0.29 12.28
CA ARG A 152 0.98 0.68 11.38
C ARG A 152 1.02 2.03 12.06
N TYR A 153 2.18 2.64 12.05
CA TYR A 153 2.37 4.05 12.34
C TYR A 153 2.83 4.77 11.07
N SER A 154 2.11 5.83 10.68
CA SER A 154 2.44 6.68 9.54
C SER A 154 2.64 8.11 10.00
N TYR A 155 3.72 8.73 9.56
CA TYR A 155 3.97 10.15 9.67
C TYR A 155 3.76 10.82 8.30
N LEU A 156 2.79 11.73 8.23
CA LEU A 156 2.41 12.46 7.03
C LEU A 156 3.23 13.75 6.95
N LEU A 157 4.10 13.84 5.96
CA LEU A 157 4.97 14.99 5.75
C LEU A 157 4.22 16.20 5.20
N ASP A 158 3.12 15.96 4.48
CA ASP A 158 2.29 16.98 3.82
C ASP A 158 0.85 16.96 4.38
N ALA A 159 0.70 16.69 5.69
CA ALA A 159 -0.60 16.52 6.36
C ALA A 159 -1.55 17.72 6.20
N ALA A 160 -0.99 18.93 6.06
CA ALA A 160 -1.74 20.16 5.86
C ALA A 160 -2.59 20.15 4.57
N LEU A 161 -2.21 19.38 3.54
CA LEU A 161 -2.94 19.30 2.27
C LEU A 161 -4.36 18.72 2.45
N GLN A 162 -4.53 17.80 3.40
CA GLN A 162 -5.82 17.18 3.72
C GLN A 162 -6.34 17.58 5.11
N ARG A 163 -5.69 18.53 5.79
CA ARG A 163 -6.00 18.92 7.18
C ARG A 163 -6.07 17.72 8.13
N LEU A 164 -5.21 16.73 7.91
CA LEU A 164 -5.10 15.55 8.76
C LEU A 164 -4.09 15.79 9.88
N SER A 165 -4.18 14.99 10.94
CA SER A 165 -3.09 14.86 11.90
C SER A 165 -1.85 14.29 11.19
N PRO A 166 -0.64 14.86 11.39
CA PRO A 166 0.60 14.27 10.89
C PRO A 166 0.84 12.84 11.38
N HIS A 167 0.31 12.49 12.56
CA HIS A 167 0.44 11.17 13.16
C HIS A 167 -0.82 10.35 12.85
N GLN A 168 -0.65 9.25 12.12
CA GLN A 168 -1.74 8.33 11.76
C GLN A 168 -1.40 6.92 12.23
N TRP A 169 -2.33 6.33 12.98
CA TRP A 169 -2.23 4.95 13.45
C TRP A 169 -3.24 4.08 12.71
N GLY A 170 -2.83 2.87 12.34
CA GLY A 170 -3.70 1.91 11.69
C GLY A 170 -3.48 0.52 12.26
N PHE A 171 -4.55 -0.26 12.35
CA PHE A 171 -4.46 -1.67 12.66
C PHE A 171 -4.54 -2.48 11.37
N ILE A 172 -3.66 -3.48 11.24
CA ILE A 172 -3.65 -4.41 10.12
C ILE A 172 -4.27 -5.71 10.64
N LEU A 173 -5.49 -5.97 10.18
CA LEU A 173 -6.23 -7.16 10.56
C LEU A 173 -5.66 -8.39 9.84
N PRO A 174 -5.65 -9.55 10.51
CA PRO A 174 -5.41 -10.83 9.86
C PRO A 174 -6.47 -11.07 8.79
N LEU A 175 -6.03 -11.30 7.56
CA LEU A 175 -6.94 -11.64 6.46
C LEU A 175 -7.64 -13.00 6.68
N ASN A 176 -7.12 -13.83 7.58
CA ASN A 176 -7.62 -15.16 7.90
C ASN A 176 -8.83 -15.15 8.86
N LEU A 177 -9.24 -13.96 9.34
CA LEU A 177 -10.37 -13.77 10.26
C LEU A 177 -11.51 -12.92 9.65
N LEU A 178 -11.42 -12.59 8.36
CA LEU A 178 -12.42 -11.80 7.61
C LEU A 178 -13.33 -12.70 6.77
#